data_AF-A0A367ISY8-F1
#
_entry.id   AF-A0A367ISY8-F1
#
_cell.length_a   1.000
_cell.length_b   1.000
_cell.length_c   1.000
_cell.angle_alpha   90.00
_cell.angle_beta   90.00
_cell.angle_gamma   90.00
#
_symmetry.space_group_name_H-M   'P 1'
#
loop_
_entity.id
_entity.type
_entity.pdbx_description
1 polymer ?
#
loop_
_entity_poly.entity_id
_entity_poly.type
_entity_poly.pdbx_seq_one_letter_code
_entity_poly.pdbx_strand_id
1 'polypeptide(L)'
;MTLSGVQISAKYIAYSHTTCAYIAFALALIVGCYTHYEKIVQNEYFGYPDEWIPSVSATTGDRYPARAIFQIFIALTSGPRLALVFLWYLLSQNKFLLIVGLIRTVSCGGWVYITSTDDHSTHDVAMIIYVLCTLPWMLSVLATASQDPVGLKRRRLLVIAFFGTLVPMVYFFIQHKVHQVPGAYTIYAFFEWSLIVYDVGFDALSCYEFDRFDLKIYPRTAKGMV
;
A
#
# COMPACT_ATOMS: atom_id res chain seq x y z
N MET A 1 -38.42 14.79 -18.76
CA MET A 1 -37.10 14.29 -19.15
C MET A 1 -36.44 13.71 -17.91
N THR A 2 -36.56 12.41 -17.68
CA THR A 2 -35.97 11.73 -16.52
C THR A 2 -34.46 11.74 -16.69
N LEU A 3 -33.75 12.54 -15.90
CA LEU A 3 -32.29 12.50 -15.85
C LEU A 3 -31.86 11.09 -15.41
N SER A 4 -31.35 10.30 -16.35
CA SER A 4 -30.83 8.97 -16.08
C SER A 4 -29.60 9.09 -15.19
N GLY A 5 -29.70 8.58 -13.95
CA GLY A 5 -28.55 8.49 -13.06
C GLY A 5 -27.46 7.60 -13.64
N VAL A 6 -26.20 7.87 -13.28
CA VAL A 6 -25.06 7.06 -13.70
C VAL A 6 -24.86 5.95 -12.67
N GLN A 7 -24.71 4.71 -13.15
CA GLN A 7 -24.45 3.52 -12.34
C GLN A 7 -23.06 2.97 -12.67
N ILE A 8 -22.21 2.85 -11.65
CA ILE A 8 -20.82 2.39 -11.79
C ILE A 8 -20.57 1.31 -10.75
N SER A 9 -20.02 0.16 -11.17
CA SER A 9 -19.64 -0.90 -10.24
C SER A 9 -18.55 -0.43 -9.27
N ALA A 10 -18.69 -0.75 -7.99
CA ALA A 10 -17.72 -0.34 -6.98
C ALA A 10 -16.33 -0.99 -7.16
N LYS A 11 -16.19 -2.03 -8.00
CA LYS A 11 -14.89 -2.67 -8.29
C LYS A 11 -13.85 -1.71 -8.87
N TYR A 12 -14.29 -0.67 -9.57
CA TYR A 12 -13.39 0.33 -10.15
C TYR A 12 -12.62 1.11 -9.08
N ILE A 13 -13.12 1.19 -7.84
CA ILE A 13 -12.38 1.77 -6.72
C ILE A 13 -11.17 0.90 -6.36
N ALA A 14 -11.36 -0.42 -6.27
CA ALA A 14 -10.25 -1.36 -6.04
C ALA A 14 -9.22 -1.29 -7.18
N TYR A 15 -9.67 -1.28 -8.44
CA TYR A 15 -8.76 -1.15 -9.58
C TYR A 15 -8.01 0.19 -9.60
N SER A 16 -8.68 1.30 -9.29
CA SER A 16 -8.05 2.61 -9.23
C SER A 16 -6.98 2.66 -8.13
N HIS A 17 -7.29 2.16 -6.93
CA HIS A 17 -6.33 2.03 -5.84
C HIS A 17 -5.11 1.21 -6.25
N THR A 18 -5.33 0.00 -6.74
CA THR A 18 -4.25 -0.95 -7.07
C THR A 18 -3.39 -0.44 -8.23
N THR A 19 -4.00 0.12 -9.27
CA THR A 19 -3.28 0.63 -10.44
C THR A 19 -2.43 1.83 -10.06
N CYS A 20 -3.00 2.82 -9.36
CA CYS A 20 -2.23 3.99 -8.93
C CYS A 20 -1.10 3.62 -7.97
N ALA A 21 -1.34 2.70 -7.03
CA ALA A 21 -0.33 2.22 -6.09
C ALA A 21 0.84 1.52 -6.81
N TYR A 22 0.55 0.54 -7.67
CA TYR A 22 1.62 -0.16 -8.40
C TYR A 22 2.37 0.76 -9.37
N ILE A 23 1.68 1.70 -10.03
CA ILE A 23 2.35 2.70 -10.87
C ILE A 23 3.26 3.60 -10.01
N ALA A 24 2.84 4.02 -8.82
CA ALA A 24 3.66 4.83 -7.92
C ALA A 24 5.00 4.12 -7.63
N PHE A 25 4.93 2.88 -7.15
CA PHE A 25 6.11 2.09 -6.78
C PHE A 25 6.98 1.73 -8.00
N ALA A 26 6.37 1.33 -9.12
CA ALA A 26 7.10 0.97 -10.32
C ALA A 26 7.82 2.18 -10.94
N LEU A 27 7.16 3.33 -11.05
CA LEU A 27 7.81 4.54 -11.56
C LEU A 27 8.89 5.05 -10.62
N ALA A 28 8.67 4.99 -9.30
CA ALA A 28 9.71 5.35 -8.32
C ALA A 28 10.97 4.49 -8.51
N LEU A 29 10.80 3.17 -8.65
CA LEU A 29 11.92 2.25 -8.87
C LEU A 29 12.62 2.49 -10.21
N ILE A 30 11.88 2.59 -11.32
CA ILE A 30 12.45 2.81 -12.65
C ILE A 30 13.22 4.14 -12.69
N VAL A 31 12.60 5.23 -12.24
CA VAL A 31 13.20 6.56 -12.25
C VAL A 31 14.35 6.66 -11.25
N GLY A 32 14.21 6.04 -10.07
CA GLY A 32 15.26 5.97 -9.06
C GLY A 32 16.50 5.26 -9.58
N CYS A 33 16.33 4.07 -10.16
CA CYS A 33 17.42 3.33 -10.81
C CYS A 33 18.01 4.09 -12.00
N TYR A 34 17.21 4.77 -12.81
CA TYR A 34 17.74 5.53 -13.94
C TYR A 34 18.57 6.76 -13.53
N THR A 35 18.17 7.44 -12.45
CA THR A 35 18.76 8.74 -12.09
C THR A 35 19.81 8.66 -10.98
N HIS A 36 19.67 7.72 -10.05
CA HIS A 36 20.42 7.70 -8.80
C HIS A 36 20.79 6.30 -8.31
N TYR A 37 20.91 5.30 -9.20
CA TYR A 37 21.11 3.89 -8.83
C TYR A 37 22.09 3.65 -7.68
N GLU A 38 23.36 4.02 -7.85
CA GLU A 38 24.40 3.78 -6.85
C GLU A 38 24.08 4.40 -5.49
N LYS A 39 23.35 5.51 -5.47
CA LYS A 39 22.99 6.22 -4.25
C LYS A 39 21.80 5.58 -3.52
N ILE A 40 20.88 4.96 -4.25
CA ILE A 40 19.68 4.33 -3.65
C ILE A 40 19.93 2.88 -3.22
N VAL A 41 20.96 2.22 -3.77
CA VAL A 41 21.42 0.90 -3.31
C VAL A 41 22.41 0.98 -2.15
N GLN A 42 23.02 2.15 -1.92
CA GLN A 42 23.97 2.36 -0.83
C GLN A 42 23.27 2.31 0.54
N ASN A 43 23.88 1.57 1.47
CA ASN A 43 23.51 1.55 2.88
C ASN A 43 24.59 2.25 3.73
N GLU A 44 24.50 2.14 5.07
CA GLU A 44 25.44 2.79 6.00
C GLU A 44 26.88 2.28 5.89
N TYR A 45 27.09 1.05 5.41
CA TYR A 45 28.36 0.34 5.42
C TYR A 45 28.88 -0.02 4.01
N PHE A 46 27.97 -0.36 3.08
CA PHE A 46 28.26 -0.90 1.76
C PHE A 46 27.46 -0.19 0.67
N GLY A 47 27.92 -0.32 -0.57
CA GLY A 47 27.22 0.12 -1.77
C GLY A 47 27.44 -0.86 -2.91
N TYR A 48 27.16 -0.43 -4.14
CA TYR A 48 27.45 -1.24 -5.32
C TYR A 48 28.96 -1.57 -5.38
N PRO A 49 29.37 -2.83 -5.67
CA PRO A 49 28.56 -3.94 -6.20
C PRO A 49 27.97 -4.91 -5.17
N ASP A 50 28.33 -4.78 -3.88
CA ASP A 50 27.83 -5.68 -2.83
C ASP A 50 26.32 -5.51 -2.65
N GLU A 51 25.85 -4.27 -2.75
CA GLU A 51 24.43 -3.91 -2.71
C GLU A 51 23.91 -3.49 -4.09
N TRP A 52 22.81 -4.10 -4.52
CA TRP A 52 22.30 -3.96 -5.89
C TRP A 52 20.78 -3.90 -6.02
N ILE A 53 19.99 -4.23 -4.97
CA ILE A 53 18.56 -3.91 -4.91
C ILE A 53 18.36 -2.75 -3.92
N PRO A 54 17.79 -1.62 -4.34
CA PRO A 54 17.54 -0.50 -3.43
C PRO A 54 16.37 -0.81 -2.50
N SER A 55 16.42 -0.33 -1.25
CA SER A 55 15.27 -0.41 -0.33
C SER A 55 14.08 0.39 -0.84
N VAL A 56 12.89 0.07 -0.33
CA VAL A 56 11.67 0.82 -0.65
C VAL A 56 11.80 2.26 -0.17
N SER A 57 12.29 2.47 1.04
CA SER A 57 12.48 3.81 1.63
C SER A 57 13.45 4.66 0.82
N ALA A 58 14.63 4.12 0.44
CA ALA A 58 15.60 4.87 -0.35
C ALA A 58 15.07 5.22 -1.76
N THR A 59 14.34 4.28 -2.37
CA THR A 59 13.75 4.47 -3.71
C THR A 59 12.66 5.53 -3.73
N THR A 60 11.86 5.62 -2.67
CA THR A 60 10.66 6.45 -2.63
C THR A 60 10.84 7.78 -1.92
N GLY A 61 11.81 7.89 -1.01
CA GLY A 61 11.98 9.03 -0.10
C GLY A 61 13.17 9.94 -0.42
N ASP A 62 14.27 9.41 -0.95
CA ASP A 62 15.54 10.12 -0.82
C ASP A 62 15.74 11.25 -1.83
N ARG A 63 15.32 11.06 -3.10
CA ARG A 63 15.82 11.91 -4.20
C ARG A 63 14.75 12.28 -5.24
N TYR A 64 14.82 13.53 -5.67
CA TYR A 64 14.16 14.01 -6.89
C TYR A 64 14.83 13.38 -8.13
N PRO A 65 14.09 13.00 -9.19
CA PRO A 65 12.64 13.16 -9.39
C PRO A 65 11.79 11.98 -8.89
N ALA A 66 12.38 10.83 -8.54
CA ALA A 66 11.67 9.62 -8.14
C ALA A 66 10.71 9.86 -6.96
N ARG A 67 11.18 10.55 -5.90
CA ARG A 67 10.37 10.94 -4.73
C ARG A 67 9.12 11.72 -5.11
N ALA A 68 9.26 12.75 -5.95
CA ALA A 68 8.14 13.61 -6.32
C ALA A 68 7.09 12.85 -7.14
N ILE A 69 7.55 12.01 -8.09
CA ILE A 69 6.67 11.16 -8.89
C ILE A 69 5.91 10.18 -7.98
N PHE A 70 6.63 9.51 -7.08
CA PHE A 70 6.02 8.60 -6.11
C PHE A 70 4.93 9.28 -5.28
N GLN A 71 5.25 10.41 -4.66
CA GLN A 71 4.32 11.16 -3.82
C GLN A 71 3.06 11.62 -4.58
N ILE A 72 3.21 12.06 -5.84
CA ILE A 72 2.05 12.44 -6.68
C ILE A 72 1.13 11.24 -6.91
N PHE A 73 1.67 10.07 -7.28
CA PHE A 73 0.83 8.89 -7.52
C PHE A 73 0.22 8.32 -6.23
N ILE A 74 0.90 8.44 -5.08
CA ILE A 74 0.29 8.11 -3.79
C ILE A 74 -0.81 9.11 -3.41
N ALA A 75 -0.65 10.40 -3.71
CA ALA A 75 -1.73 11.38 -3.56
C ALA A 75 -2.97 10.96 -4.36
N LEU A 76 -2.79 10.55 -5.62
CA LEU A 76 -3.87 10.01 -6.46
C LEU A 76 -4.47 8.71 -5.91
N THR A 77 -3.65 7.87 -5.27
CA THR A 77 -4.09 6.62 -4.63
C THR A 77 -4.93 6.86 -3.38
N SER A 78 -4.74 7.99 -2.68
CA SER A 78 -5.41 8.29 -1.41
C SER A 78 -6.95 8.34 -1.50
N GLY A 79 -7.51 8.88 -2.58
CA GLY A 79 -8.96 8.93 -2.80
C GLY A 79 -9.57 7.53 -2.91
N PRO A 80 -9.13 6.71 -3.88
CA PRO A 80 -9.53 5.30 -3.99
C PRO A 80 -9.28 4.49 -2.70
N ARG A 81 -8.19 4.77 -1.97
CA ARG A 81 -7.88 4.11 -0.70
C ARG A 81 -8.95 4.38 0.36
N LEU A 82 -9.28 5.64 0.59
CA LEU A 82 -10.31 6.02 1.57
C LEU A 82 -11.69 5.49 1.16
N ALA A 83 -12.00 5.54 -0.14
CA ALA A 83 -13.22 4.95 -0.67
C ALA A 83 -13.27 3.42 -0.45
N LEU A 84 -12.16 2.70 -0.66
CA LEU A 84 -12.06 1.27 -0.40
C LEU A 84 -12.31 0.94 1.08
N VAL A 85 -11.71 1.71 2.00
CA VAL A 85 -11.92 1.54 3.44
C VAL A 85 -13.39 1.78 3.82
N PHE A 86 -13.99 2.84 3.27
CA PHE A 86 -15.38 3.16 3.53
C PHE A 86 -16.35 2.11 2.96
N LEU A 87 -16.09 1.60 1.75
CA LEU A 87 -16.90 0.53 1.16
C LEU A 87 -16.86 -0.75 1.99
N TRP A 88 -15.69 -1.11 2.51
CA TRP A 88 -15.60 -2.24 3.44
C TRP A 88 -16.39 -2.03 4.72
N TYR A 89 -16.39 -0.81 5.25
CA TYR A 89 -17.26 -0.46 6.38
C TYR A 89 -18.74 -0.62 6.02
N LEU A 90 -19.17 -0.13 4.85
CA LEU A 90 -20.56 -0.29 4.42
C LEU A 90 -20.95 -1.77 4.23
N LEU A 91 -20.04 -2.59 3.72
CA LEU A 91 -20.25 -4.02 3.51
C LEU A 91 -20.37 -4.80 4.82
N SER A 92 -19.46 -4.55 5.74
CA SER A 92 -19.33 -5.32 6.98
C SER A 92 -20.07 -4.73 8.18
N GLN A 93 -20.45 -3.44 8.11
CA GLN A 93 -20.89 -2.60 9.23
C GLN A 93 -19.92 -2.64 10.42
N ASN A 94 -18.65 -2.98 10.18
CA ASN A 94 -17.64 -3.17 11.21
C ASN A 94 -16.85 -1.87 11.45
N LYS A 95 -17.17 -1.18 12.55
CA LYS A 95 -16.48 0.06 12.95
C LYS A 95 -15.00 -0.14 13.26
N PHE A 96 -14.61 -1.30 13.76
CA PHE A 96 -13.20 -1.62 14.02
C PHE A 96 -12.40 -1.64 12.71
N LEU A 97 -12.95 -2.29 11.68
CA LEU A 97 -12.34 -2.33 10.36
C LEU A 97 -12.20 -0.92 9.76
N LEU A 98 -13.22 -0.06 9.91
CA LEU A 98 -13.15 1.35 9.50
C LEU A 98 -12.00 2.09 10.19
N ILE A 99 -11.94 2.02 11.52
CA ILE A 99 -10.93 2.73 12.33
C ILE A 99 -9.52 2.25 11.96
N VAL A 100 -9.29 0.94 11.92
CA VAL A 100 -7.99 0.36 11.55
C VAL A 100 -7.60 0.76 10.13
N GLY A 101 -8.54 0.73 9.18
CA GLY A 101 -8.31 1.15 7.81
C GLY A 101 -7.94 2.63 7.67
N LEU A 102 -8.58 3.50 8.46
CA LEU A 102 -8.25 4.93 8.51
C LEU A 102 -6.87 5.17 9.12
N ILE A 103 -6.56 4.55 10.26
CA ILE A 103 -5.23 4.66 10.89
C ILE A 103 -4.15 4.18 9.92
N ARG A 104 -4.34 3.01 9.30
CA ARG A 104 -3.44 2.46 8.27
C ARG A 104 -3.29 3.40 7.08
N THR A 105 -4.35 4.10 6.68
CA THR A 105 -4.27 5.04 5.54
C THR A 105 -3.51 6.30 5.90
N VAL A 106 -3.75 6.87 7.10
CA VAL A 106 -3.04 8.06 7.57
C VAL A 106 -1.58 7.75 7.84
N SER A 107 -1.27 6.62 8.46
CA SER A 107 0.13 6.21 8.71
C SER A 107 0.89 5.94 7.42
N CYS A 108 0.21 5.46 6.36
CA CYS A 108 0.78 5.38 5.02
C CYS A 108 1.20 6.75 4.49
N GLY A 109 0.31 7.75 4.58
CA GLY A 109 0.67 9.13 4.26
C GLY A 109 1.84 9.63 5.11
N GLY A 110 1.87 9.26 6.39
CA GLY A 110 2.96 9.60 7.32
C GLY A 110 4.33 9.21 6.77
N TRP A 111 4.57 7.92 6.49
CA TRP A 111 5.89 7.47 6.02
C TRP A 111 6.18 7.86 4.56
N VAL A 112 5.16 8.10 3.73
CA VAL A 112 5.34 8.54 2.33
C VAL A 112 5.74 10.01 2.22
N TYR A 113 5.12 10.90 3.00
CA TYR A 113 5.35 12.34 2.91
C TYR A 113 6.41 12.85 3.89
N ILE A 114 6.58 12.18 5.03
CA ILE A 114 7.69 12.40 5.97
C ILE A 114 8.72 11.32 5.67
N THR A 115 9.64 11.64 4.76
CA THR A 115 10.61 10.67 4.25
C THR A 115 11.67 10.36 5.31
N SER A 116 12.33 9.19 5.19
CA SER A 116 13.43 8.79 6.06
C SER A 116 14.59 9.78 6.07
N THR A 117 14.78 10.54 4.99
CA THR A 117 15.77 11.62 4.91
C THR A 117 15.36 12.91 5.60
N ASP A 118 14.05 13.19 5.72
CA ASP A 118 13.57 14.43 6.35
C ASP A 118 13.48 14.27 7.87
N ASP A 119 12.88 13.17 8.34
CA ASP A 119 12.83 12.80 9.77
C ASP A 119 12.65 11.29 9.93
N HIS A 120 13.77 10.62 10.16
CA HIS A 120 13.83 9.16 10.32
C HIS A 120 12.95 8.65 11.48
N SER A 121 12.83 9.41 12.57
CA SER A 121 12.07 8.94 13.75
C SER A 121 10.57 8.91 13.46
N THR A 122 10.05 9.99 12.89
CA THR A 122 8.62 10.07 12.54
C THR A 122 8.27 9.12 11.39
N HIS A 123 9.14 8.98 10.40
CA HIS A 123 9.00 8.00 9.31
C HIS A 123 8.82 6.58 9.86
N ASP A 124 9.72 6.14 10.75
CA ASP A 124 9.69 4.78 11.28
C ASP A 124 8.48 4.52 12.17
N VAL A 125 8.10 5.49 13.00
CA VAL A 125 6.88 5.38 13.81
C VAL A 125 5.65 5.21 12.90
N ALA A 126 5.55 6.00 11.83
CA ALA A 126 4.45 5.87 10.88
C ALA A 126 4.46 4.51 10.16
N MET A 127 5.63 4.01 9.75
CA MET A 127 5.78 2.70 9.13
C MET A 127 5.42 1.55 10.09
N ILE A 128 5.86 1.60 11.35
CA ILE A 128 5.52 0.59 12.37
C ILE A 128 4.01 0.58 12.61
N ILE A 129 3.39 1.75 12.78
CA ILE A 129 1.92 1.86 12.94
C ILE A 129 1.21 1.26 11.71
N TYR A 130 1.71 1.53 10.51
CA TYR A 130 1.18 0.94 9.27
C TYR A 130 1.23 -0.58 9.27
N VAL A 131 2.39 -1.17 9.55
CA VAL A 131 2.59 -2.63 9.57
C VAL A 131 1.75 -3.28 10.67
N LEU A 132 1.74 -2.70 11.88
CA LEU A 132 0.92 -3.19 12.99
C LEU A 132 -0.58 -3.13 12.69
N CYS A 133 -1.05 -2.10 11.98
CA CYS A 133 -2.45 -2.00 11.55
C CYS A 133 -2.77 -2.92 10.34
N THR A 134 -1.77 -3.40 9.62
CA THR A 134 -1.97 -4.26 8.44
C THR A 134 -2.50 -5.64 8.82
N LEU A 135 -2.01 -6.24 9.92
CA LEU A 135 -2.52 -7.52 10.43
C LEU A 135 -4.02 -7.46 10.81
N PRO A 136 -4.48 -6.57 11.72
CA PRO A 136 -5.88 -6.49 12.08
C PRO A 136 -6.75 -6.10 10.88
N TRP A 137 -6.26 -5.28 9.95
CA TRP A 137 -6.95 -5.01 8.69
C TRP A 137 -7.18 -6.29 7.88
N MET A 138 -6.11 -7.02 7.55
CA MET A 138 -6.19 -8.21 6.71
C MET A 138 -7.04 -9.31 7.35
N LEU A 139 -6.91 -9.53 8.66
CA LEU A 139 -7.72 -10.50 9.40
C LEU A 139 -9.21 -10.10 9.44
N SER A 140 -9.50 -8.81 9.65
CA SER A 140 -10.89 -8.32 9.67
C SER A 140 -11.53 -8.42 8.29
N VAL A 141 -10.79 -8.11 7.22
CA VAL A 141 -11.24 -8.31 5.84
C VAL A 141 -11.48 -9.79 5.57
N LEU A 142 -10.57 -10.70 5.97
CA LEU A 142 -10.77 -12.14 5.82
C LEU A 142 -12.00 -12.68 6.56
N ALA A 143 -12.29 -12.14 7.74
CA ALA A 143 -13.44 -12.55 8.55
C ALA A 143 -14.77 -12.03 7.99
N THR A 144 -14.76 -10.92 7.25
CA THR A 144 -15.96 -10.25 6.73
C THR A 144 -16.19 -10.43 5.24
N ALA A 145 -15.15 -10.85 4.50
CA ALA A 145 -15.23 -11.12 3.07
C ALA A 145 -16.29 -12.19 2.77
N SER A 146 -16.97 -12.00 1.63
CA SER A 146 -17.91 -12.99 1.14
C SER A 146 -17.23 -14.34 0.90
N GLN A 147 -17.97 -15.44 1.07
CA GLN A 147 -17.47 -16.82 0.96
C GLN A 147 -17.15 -17.25 -0.49
N ASP A 148 -16.71 -16.34 -1.36
CA ASP A 148 -16.14 -16.74 -2.65
C ASP A 148 -14.86 -17.57 -2.40
N PRO A 149 -14.84 -18.86 -2.76
CA PRO A 149 -13.74 -19.75 -2.39
C PRO A 149 -12.41 -19.34 -3.04
N VAL A 150 -12.45 -18.75 -4.23
CA VAL A 150 -11.25 -18.33 -4.96
C VAL A 150 -10.64 -17.08 -4.33
N GLY A 151 -11.43 -16.03 -4.11
CA GLY A 151 -11.00 -14.81 -3.43
C GLY A 151 -10.45 -15.10 -2.04
N LEU A 152 -11.14 -15.92 -1.24
CA LEU A 152 -10.72 -16.26 0.11
C LEU A 152 -9.39 -17.04 0.14
N LYS A 153 -9.21 -18.01 -0.77
CA LYS A 153 -7.95 -18.76 -0.89
C LYS A 153 -6.78 -17.84 -1.23
N ARG A 154 -6.97 -16.92 -2.17
CA ARG A 154 -5.94 -15.94 -2.58
C ARG A 154 -5.61 -14.96 -1.45
N ARG A 155 -6.62 -14.43 -0.75
CA ARG A 155 -6.42 -13.56 0.41
C ARG A 155 -5.61 -14.26 1.50
N ARG A 156 -5.95 -15.50 1.87
CA ARG A 156 -5.19 -16.28 2.86
C ARG A 156 -3.74 -16.50 2.44
N LEU A 157 -3.50 -16.82 1.17
CA LEU A 157 -2.14 -16.97 0.65
C LEU A 157 -1.35 -15.67 0.80
N LEU A 158 -1.93 -14.52 0.47
CA LEU A 158 -1.25 -13.22 0.60
C LEU A 158 -0.98 -12.84 2.05
N VAL A 159 -1.88 -13.15 3.00
CA VAL A 159 -1.63 -12.95 4.43
C VAL A 159 -0.47 -13.83 4.90
N ILE A 160 -0.48 -15.12 4.55
CA ILE A 160 0.62 -16.03 4.90
C ILE A 160 1.93 -15.56 4.25
N ALA A 161 1.90 -15.12 3.00
CA ALA A 161 3.08 -14.59 2.32
C ALA A 161 3.60 -13.32 2.98
N PHE A 162 2.74 -12.37 3.35
CA PHE A 162 3.10 -11.13 4.01
C PHE A 162 3.77 -11.40 5.37
N PHE A 163 3.10 -12.11 6.27
CA PHE A 163 3.64 -12.37 7.62
C PHE A 163 4.76 -13.41 7.62
N GLY A 164 4.73 -14.37 6.69
CA GLY A 164 5.83 -15.31 6.49
C GLY A 164 7.10 -14.64 6.01
N THR A 165 6.99 -13.62 5.14
CA THR A 165 8.11 -12.85 4.60
C THR A 165 8.72 -11.89 5.63
N LEU A 166 7.96 -11.44 6.63
CA LEU A 166 8.51 -10.62 7.72
C LEU A 166 9.63 -11.33 8.49
N VAL A 167 9.56 -12.66 8.66
CA VAL A 167 10.59 -13.43 9.38
C VAL A 167 11.97 -13.35 8.72
N PRO A 168 12.15 -13.76 7.45
CA PRO A 168 13.44 -13.59 6.78
C PRO A 168 13.83 -12.13 6.60
N MET A 169 12.87 -11.21 6.40
CA MET A 169 13.15 -9.78 6.34
C MET A 169 13.85 -9.29 7.61
N VAL A 170 13.30 -9.60 8.80
CA VAL A 170 13.90 -9.22 10.08
C VAL A 170 15.27 -9.89 10.28
N TYR A 171 15.42 -11.14 9.87
CA TYR A 171 16.72 -11.82 9.91
C TYR A 171 17.79 -11.07 9.10
N PHE A 172 17.51 -10.72 7.84
CA PHE A 172 18.45 -10.00 6.99
C PHE A 172 18.64 -8.54 7.42
N PHE A 173 17.65 -7.91 8.04
CA PHE A 173 17.81 -6.62 8.69
C PHE A 173 18.86 -6.67 9.80
N ILE A 174 18.85 -7.72 10.63
CA ILE A 174 19.87 -7.92 11.69
C ILE A 174 21.25 -8.20 11.08
N GLN A 175 21.31 -9.02 10.03
CA GLN A 175 22.58 -9.30 9.33
C GLN A 175 23.21 -8.02 8.76
N HIS A 176 22.39 -7.13 8.20
CA HIS A 176 22.80 -5.81 7.73
C HIS A 176 23.22 -4.89 8.88
N LYS A 177 22.32 -4.64 9.84
CA LYS A 177 22.50 -3.59 10.86
C LYS A 177 23.50 -3.94 11.95
N VAL A 178 23.50 -5.19 12.41
CA VAL A 178 24.29 -5.63 13.57
C VAL A 178 25.54 -6.37 13.12
N HIS A 179 25.41 -7.30 12.17
CA HIS A 179 26.53 -8.13 11.72
C HIS A 179 27.29 -7.55 10.54
N GLN A 180 26.78 -6.49 9.90
CA GLN A 180 27.45 -5.78 8.79
C GLN A 180 27.88 -6.73 7.67
N VAL A 181 26.99 -7.65 7.30
CA VAL A 181 27.27 -8.63 6.23
C VAL A 181 27.02 -7.99 4.85
N PRO A 182 28.01 -7.97 3.94
CA PRO A 182 27.81 -7.46 2.58
C PRO A 182 26.70 -8.20 1.84
N GLY A 183 25.81 -7.47 1.15
CA GLY A 183 24.70 -8.02 0.38
C GLY A 183 23.47 -8.42 1.20
N ALA A 184 23.54 -8.36 2.54
CA ALA A 184 22.39 -8.61 3.40
C ALA A 184 21.29 -7.56 3.23
N TYR A 185 21.67 -6.30 2.98
CA TYR A 185 20.72 -5.21 2.80
C TYR A 185 19.90 -5.37 1.51
N THR A 186 20.51 -5.84 0.43
CA THR A 186 19.82 -6.16 -0.82
C THR A 186 18.77 -7.26 -0.65
N ILE A 187 19.08 -8.31 0.11
CA ILE A 187 18.11 -9.38 0.39
C ILE A 187 16.97 -8.86 1.28
N TYR A 188 17.31 -8.03 2.28
CA TYR A 188 16.32 -7.31 3.07
C TYR A 188 15.39 -6.45 2.20
N ALA A 189 15.96 -5.63 1.31
CA ALA A 189 15.23 -4.76 0.40
C ALA A 189 14.29 -5.55 -0.53
N PHE A 190 14.73 -6.71 -1.04
CA PHE A 190 13.87 -7.61 -1.82
C PHE A 190 12.61 -8.03 -1.05
N PHE A 191 12.74 -8.34 0.25
CA PHE A 191 11.59 -8.67 1.08
C PHE A 191 10.70 -7.46 1.37
N GLU A 192 11.26 -6.25 1.55
CA GLU A 192 10.44 -5.03 1.65
C GLU A 192 9.56 -4.83 0.41
N TRP A 193 10.15 -4.93 -0.79
CA TRP A 193 9.40 -4.86 -2.05
C TRP A 193 8.31 -5.94 -2.15
N SER A 194 8.63 -7.15 -1.69
CA SER A 194 7.66 -8.26 -1.66
C SER A 194 6.46 -7.94 -0.77
N LEU A 195 6.67 -7.33 0.41
CA LEU A 195 5.59 -6.92 1.30
C LEU A 195 4.65 -5.90 0.63
N ILE A 196 5.20 -4.92 -0.09
CA ILE A 196 4.40 -3.96 -0.86
C ILE A 196 3.53 -4.66 -1.90
N VAL A 197 4.09 -5.63 -2.62
CA VAL A 197 3.36 -6.39 -3.64
C VAL A 197 2.19 -7.16 -3.02
N TYR A 198 2.43 -7.85 -1.90
CA TYR A 198 1.39 -8.62 -1.21
C TYR A 198 0.31 -7.72 -0.63
N ASP A 199 0.69 -6.57 -0.08
CA ASP A 199 -0.23 -5.65 0.58
C ASP A 199 -1.19 -4.98 -0.40
N VAL A 200 -0.65 -4.39 -1.47
CA VAL A 200 -1.46 -3.81 -2.55
C VAL A 200 -2.29 -4.89 -3.25
N GLY A 201 -1.72 -6.09 -3.40
CA GLY A 201 -2.40 -7.24 -3.99
C GLY A 201 -3.58 -7.73 -3.14
N PHE A 202 -3.45 -7.69 -1.81
CA PHE A 202 -4.52 -8.08 -0.89
C PHE A 202 -5.72 -7.13 -1.01
N ASP A 203 -5.46 -5.82 -1.07
CA ASP A 203 -6.50 -4.82 -1.25
C ASP A 203 -7.08 -4.88 -2.68
N ALA A 204 -6.31 -5.29 -3.69
CA ALA A 204 -6.81 -5.52 -5.05
C ALA A 204 -7.91 -6.58 -5.12
N LEU A 205 -7.80 -7.63 -4.30
CA LEU A 205 -8.81 -8.70 -4.24
C LEU A 205 -10.19 -8.18 -3.79
N SER A 206 -10.29 -6.97 -3.24
CA SER A 206 -11.57 -6.33 -2.90
C SER A 206 -12.47 -6.08 -4.10
N CYS A 207 -11.95 -6.19 -5.32
CA CYS A 207 -12.77 -6.20 -6.53
C CYS A 207 -13.83 -7.31 -6.52
N TYR A 208 -13.56 -8.49 -5.92
CA TYR A 208 -14.53 -9.60 -5.87
C TYR A 208 -15.75 -9.28 -5.00
N GLU A 209 -15.54 -8.60 -3.88
CA GLU A 209 -16.62 -8.17 -3.00
C GLU A 209 -17.32 -6.92 -3.55
N PHE A 210 -16.56 -5.99 -4.14
CA PHE A 210 -17.10 -4.73 -4.65
C PHE A 210 -17.84 -4.87 -5.98
N ASP A 211 -17.62 -5.92 -6.77
CA ASP A 211 -18.39 -6.19 -7.98
C ASP A 211 -19.88 -6.47 -7.69
N ARG A 212 -20.22 -6.76 -6.42
CA ARG A 212 -21.60 -6.99 -5.97
C ARG A 212 -22.37 -5.71 -5.66
N PHE A 213 -21.71 -4.55 -5.73
CA PHE A 213 -22.29 -3.25 -5.39
C PHE A 213 -22.16 -2.27 -6.55
N ASP A 214 -23.20 -1.46 -6.68
CA ASP A 214 -23.23 -0.36 -7.63
C ASP A 214 -23.31 0.98 -6.91
N LEU A 215 -22.45 1.90 -7.32
CA LEU A 215 -22.52 3.30 -6.97
C LEU A 215 -23.46 4.00 -7.94
N LYS A 216 -24.57 4.52 -7.41
CA LYS A 216 -25.59 5.23 -8.19
C LYS A 216 -25.55 6.71 -7.86
N ILE A 217 -25.31 7.54 -8.86
CA ILE A 217 -25.31 9.00 -8.73
C ILE A 217 -26.58 9.54 -9.36
N TYR A 218 -27.40 10.22 -8.55
CA TYR A 218 -28.65 10.84 -8.99
C TYR A 218 -28.60 12.35 -8.79
N PRO A 219 -29.13 13.15 -9.74
CA PRO A 219 -29.31 14.57 -9.51
C PRO A 219 -30.29 14.75 -8.36
N ARG A 220 -29.92 15.59 -7.40
CA ARG A 220 -30.82 15.95 -6.30
C ARG A 220 -31.99 16.76 -6.90
N THR A 221 -33.19 16.19 -6.91
CA THR A 221 -34.39 16.97 -7.25
C THR A 221 -34.52 18.09 -6.22
N ALA A 222 -34.52 19.35 -6.67
CA ALA A 222 -34.70 20.48 -5.79
C ALA A 222 -36.04 20.34 -5.04
N LYS A 223 -35.99 20.34 -3.70
CA LYS A 223 -37.20 20.49 -2.88
C LYS A 223 -37.65 21.95 -3.04
N GLY A 224 -38.74 22.18 -3.78
CA GLY A 224 -39.46 23.46 -3.79
C GLY A 224 -39.59 24.13 -5.15
N MET A 225 -40.49 23.60 -5.99
CA MET A 225 -41.28 24.42 -6.94
C MET A 225 -42.70 23.81 -6.95
N VAL A 226 -43.48 24.19 -5.94
CA VAL A 226 -44.95 24.25 -6.00
C VAL A 226 -45.29 25.72 -5.91
#